data_AF-A0A3C0FNF0-F1
#
_entry.id   AF-A0A3C0FNF0-F1
#
_cell.length_a   1.000
_cell.length_b   1.000
_cell.length_c   1.000
_cell.angle_alpha   90.00
_cell.angle_beta   90.00
_cell.angle_gamma   90.00
#
_symmetry.space_group_name_H-M   'P 1'
#
loop_
_entity.id
_entity.type
_entity.pdbx_description
1 polymer ?
#
loop_
_entity_poly.entity_id
_entity_poly.type
_entity_poly.pdbx_seq_one_letter_code
_entity_poly.pdbx_strand_id
1 'polypeptide(L)'
;MLFFHINVALACLYVLMRHVRYLAWPLWAKVAFGVLLLVGSQHHLYSRIAFGSMFLPEFPQPVVVAVNVAFGVIFFLAWFQLAYDLVGLLLRWVILRRKQHPPKILRTIMSFAAIALASFGVAESMRVPDVKEMDVTIRNLPDRFDGYRLVQLTDLHISKFYERLWVAEVVEKTNALEPDLIVITGDLIDGELPLRYDDVQPLHDLVAPDGVITIPGNHEYYFGYE
;
A
#
# COMPACT_ATOMS: atom_id res chain seq x y z
N MET A 1 -16.04 6.54 -7.44
CA MET A 1 -16.02 6.47 -5.96
C MET A 1 -16.97 5.41 -5.40
N LEU A 2 -18.29 5.48 -5.64
CA LEU A 2 -19.26 4.50 -5.07
C LEU A 2 -18.92 3.03 -5.41
N PHE A 3 -18.49 2.77 -6.64
CA PHE A 3 -18.05 1.45 -7.11
C PHE A 3 -16.96 0.83 -6.22
N PHE A 4 -15.96 1.62 -5.81
CA PHE A 4 -14.83 1.11 -5.02
C PHE A 4 -15.28 0.63 -3.63
N HIS A 5 -16.08 1.43 -2.93
CA HIS A 5 -16.64 1.04 -1.63
C HIS A 5 -17.50 -0.21 -1.71
N ILE A 6 -18.32 -0.33 -2.76
CA ILE A 6 -19.17 -1.51 -2.98
C ILE A 6 -18.32 -2.76 -3.17
N ASN A 7 -17.27 -2.72 -3.99
CA ASN A 7 -16.44 -3.91 -4.24
C ASN A 7 -15.74 -4.41 -2.97
N VAL A 8 -15.14 -3.51 -2.20
CA VAL A 8 -14.47 -3.86 -0.93
C VAL A 8 -15.47 -4.37 0.10
N ALA A 9 -16.64 -3.75 0.19
CA ALA A 9 -17.72 -4.22 1.07
C ALA A 9 -18.23 -5.60 0.65
N LEU A 10 -18.38 -5.88 -0.65
CA LEU A 10 -18.78 -7.18 -1.18
C LEU A 10 -17.73 -8.26 -0.87
N ALA A 11 -16.45 -7.96 -1.05
CA ALA A 11 -15.35 -8.86 -0.68
C ALA A 11 -15.35 -9.16 0.83
N CYS A 12 -15.51 -8.12 1.66
CA CYS A 12 -15.63 -8.29 3.11
C CYS A 12 -16.86 -9.12 3.49
N LEU A 13 -18.03 -8.84 2.90
CA LEU A 13 -19.26 -9.59 3.13
C LEU A 13 -19.10 -11.06 2.74
N TYR A 14 -18.47 -11.33 1.60
CA TYR A 14 -18.12 -12.68 1.16
C TYR A 14 -17.25 -13.39 2.19
N VAL A 15 -16.19 -12.75 2.68
CA VAL A 15 -15.31 -13.28 3.74
C VAL A 15 -16.09 -13.53 5.04
N LEU A 16 -16.94 -12.61 5.48
CA LEU A 16 -17.73 -12.78 6.71
C LEU A 16 -18.67 -14.00 6.61
N MET A 17 -19.40 -14.12 5.50
CA MET A 17 -20.40 -15.17 5.28
C MET A 17 -19.78 -16.54 5.01
N ARG A 18 -18.71 -16.59 4.21
CA ARG A 18 -18.10 -17.84 3.73
C ARG A 18 -16.92 -18.29 4.56
N HIS A 19 -16.25 -17.37 5.24
CA HIS A 19 -15.07 -17.62 6.06
C HIS A 19 -15.35 -17.53 7.56
N VAL A 20 -15.56 -16.31 8.07
CA VAL A 20 -15.57 -16.02 9.52
C VAL A 20 -16.66 -16.80 10.26
N ARG A 21 -17.87 -16.89 9.69
CA ARG A 21 -18.99 -17.68 10.24
C ARG A 21 -18.58 -19.11 10.63
N TYR A 22 -17.73 -19.74 9.83
CA TYR A 22 -17.35 -21.14 9.94
C TYR A 22 -16.01 -21.39 10.62
N LEU A 23 -15.34 -20.36 11.15
CA LEU A 23 -14.12 -20.54 11.95
C LEU A 23 -14.37 -21.42 13.19
N ALA A 24 -13.34 -22.10 13.69
CA ALA A 24 -13.41 -22.83 14.97
C ALA A 24 -13.38 -21.92 16.21
N TRP A 25 -13.20 -20.62 16.02
CA TRP A 25 -13.02 -19.66 17.11
C TRP A 25 -14.29 -19.48 17.95
N PRO A 26 -14.16 -19.09 19.24
CA PRO A 26 -15.31 -18.72 20.06
C PRO A 26 -16.03 -17.51 19.46
N LEU A 27 -17.33 -17.36 19.78
CA LEU A 27 -18.18 -16.33 19.17
C LEU A 27 -17.61 -14.91 19.34
N TRP A 28 -17.11 -14.57 20.52
CA TRP A 28 -16.53 -13.25 20.78
C TRP A 28 -15.34 -12.96 19.85
N ALA A 29 -14.49 -13.94 19.56
CA ALA A 29 -13.34 -13.77 18.69
C ALA A 29 -13.76 -13.62 17.22
N LYS A 30 -14.80 -14.35 16.79
CA LYS A 30 -15.40 -14.17 15.46
C LYS A 30 -16.02 -12.78 15.29
N VAL A 31 -16.72 -12.30 16.32
CA VAL A 31 -17.34 -10.97 16.31
C VAL A 31 -16.25 -9.91 16.27
N ALA A 32 -15.24 -9.99 17.14
CA ALA A 32 -14.11 -9.06 17.15
C ALA A 32 -13.38 -9.04 15.79
N PHE A 33 -13.05 -10.21 15.24
CA PHE A 33 -12.42 -10.32 13.93
C PHE A 33 -13.32 -9.78 12.80
N GLY A 34 -14.61 -10.09 12.83
CA GLY A 34 -15.57 -9.58 11.85
C GLY A 34 -15.73 -8.06 11.91
N VAL A 35 -15.73 -7.47 13.11
CA VAL A 35 -15.77 -6.01 13.30
C VAL A 35 -14.49 -5.37 12.76
N LEU A 36 -13.32 -5.95 13.03
CA LEU A 36 -12.05 -5.45 12.48
C LEU A 36 -12.05 -5.44 10.95
N LEU A 37 -12.50 -6.53 10.31
CA LEU A 37 -12.63 -6.58 8.86
C LEU A 37 -13.66 -5.57 8.34
N LEU A 38 -14.79 -5.41 9.03
CA LEU A 38 -15.80 -4.43 8.64
C LEU A 38 -15.25 -3.01 8.71
N VAL A 39 -14.59 -2.63 9.79
CA VAL A 39 -13.94 -1.31 9.93
C VAL A 39 -12.89 -1.13 8.84
N GLY A 40 -12.00 -2.10 8.61
CA GLY A 40 -11.01 -2.04 7.53
C GLY A 40 -11.66 -1.83 6.15
N SER A 41 -12.76 -2.55 5.86
CA SER A 41 -13.47 -2.44 4.59
C SER A 41 -14.07 -1.05 4.32
N GLN A 42 -14.36 -0.29 5.38
CA GLN A 42 -14.99 1.02 5.29
C GLN A 42 -13.99 2.19 5.38
N HIS A 43 -12.67 1.92 5.31
CA HIS A 43 -11.65 2.96 5.45
C HIS A 43 -11.86 4.22 4.64
N HIS A 44 -11.95 4.03 3.34
CA HIS A 44 -12.11 5.13 2.41
C HIS A 44 -13.40 5.92 2.65
N LEU A 45 -14.43 5.30 3.24
CA LEU A 45 -15.66 6.00 3.59
C LEU A 45 -15.43 6.93 4.78
N TYR A 46 -14.82 6.45 5.86
CA TYR A 46 -14.59 7.32 7.02
C TYR A 46 -13.46 8.32 6.79
N SER A 47 -12.43 8.01 5.99
CA SER A 47 -11.43 9.00 5.54
C SER A 47 -12.09 10.13 4.75
N ARG A 48 -13.02 9.80 3.84
CA ARG A 48 -13.80 10.80 3.11
C ARG A 48 -14.69 11.64 4.02
N ILE A 49 -15.35 11.03 5.01
CA ILE A 49 -16.21 11.76 5.96
C ILE A 49 -15.38 12.69 6.85
N ALA A 50 -14.21 12.23 7.32
CA ALA A 50 -13.36 12.97 8.25
C ALA A 50 -12.54 14.08 7.57
N PHE A 51 -12.03 13.81 6.36
CA PHE A 51 -11.02 14.65 5.69
C PHE A 51 -11.42 15.10 4.29
N GLY A 52 -12.66 14.85 3.85
CA GLY A 52 -13.17 15.29 2.55
C GLY A 52 -12.70 14.44 1.36
N SER A 53 -11.62 13.67 1.49
CA SER A 53 -11.08 12.79 0.45
C SER A 53 -10.84 11.36 0.93
N MET A 54 -11.01 10.39 0.04
CA MET A 54 -10.66 8.99 0.31
C MET A 54 -9.17 8.68 0.15
N PHE A 55 -8.42 9.61 -0.44
CA PHE A 55 -6.99 9.48 -0.76
C PHE A 55 -6.10 10.19 0.26
N LEU A 56 -6.70 10.89 1.25
CA LEU A 56 -5.98 11.61 2.30
C LEU A 56 -6.43 11.19 3.70
N PRO A 57 -6.10 9.97 4.15
CA PRO A 57 -6.31 9.62 5.55
C PRO A 57 -5.28 10.34 6.43
N GLU A 58 -5.67 11.45 7.04
CA GLU A 58 -4.85 12.22 8.01
C GLU A 58 -4.88 11.62 9.43
N PHE A 59 -5.12 10.32 9.54
CA PHE A 59 -5.04 9.59 10.81
C PHE A 59 -3.56 9.37 11.22
N PRO A 60 -3.25 9.16 12.51
CA PRO A 60 -1.91 8.79 12.94
C PRO A 60 -1.39 7.55 12.20
N GLN A 61 -0.10 7.52 11.84
CA GLN A 61 0.51 6.43 11.04
C GLN A 61 0.14 5.02 11.54
N PRO A 62 0.16 4.68 12.84
CA PRO A 62 -0.21 3.33 13.29
C PRO A 62 -1.65 2.92 12.93
N VAL A 63 -2.56 3.90 12.87
CA VAL A 63 -3.95 3.66 12.44
C VAL A 63 -3.99 3.37 10.95
N VAL A 64 -3.28 4.16 10.13
CA VAL A 64 -3.18 3.95 8.68
C VAL A 64 -2.59 2.56 8.38
N VAL A 65 -1.52 2.18 9.08
CA VAL A 65 -0.90 0.86 9.00
C VAL A 65 -1.89 -0.25 9.36
N ALA A 66 -2.55 -0.17 10.51
CA ALA A 66 -3.50 -1.18 10.96
C ALA A 66 -4.64 -1.38 9.96
N VAL A 67 -5.10 -0.30 9.34
CA VAL A 67 -6.15 -0.35 8.34
C VAL A 67 -5.68 -0.95 7.02
N ASN A 68 -4.48 -0.59 6.54
CA ASN A 68 -3.87 -1.22 5.37
C ASN A 68 -3.67 -2.73 5.56
N VAL A 69 -3.26 -3.16 6.77
CA VAL A 69 -3.20 -4.57 7.13
C VAL A 69 -4.59 -5.22 7.08
N ALA A 70 -5.61 -4.58 7.69
CA ALA A 70 -6.97 -5.12 7.65
C ALA A 70 -7.51 -5.26 6.22
N PHE A 71 -7.22 -4.29 5.35
CA PHE A 71 -7.56 -4.35 3.93
C PHE A 71 -6.86 -5.52 3.23
N GLY A 72 -5.55 -5.68 3.44
CA GLY A 72 -4.79 -6.82 2.94
C GLY A 72 -5.33 -8.17 3.43
N VAL A 73 -5.76 -8.27 4.69
CA VAL A 73 -6.39 -9.47 5.23
C VAL A 73 -7.69 -9.80 4.51
N ILE A 74 -8.55 -8.80 4.25
CA ILE A 74 -9.78 -9.00 3.46
C ILE A 74 -9.44 -9.50 2.07
N PHE A 75 -8.46 -8.88 1.40
CA PHE A 75 -8.02 -9.25 0.07
C PHE A 75 -7.53 -10.71 0.01
N PHE A 76 -6.56 -11.09 0.85
CA PHE A 76 -6.03 -12.45 0.86
C PHE A 76 -7.09 -13.48 1.27
N LEU A 77 -7.92 -13.19 2.28
CA LEU A 77 -8.99 -14.10 2.67
C LEU A 77 -10.03 -14.29 1.57
N ALA A 78 -10.39 -13.21 0.85
CA ALA A 78 -11.32 -13.31 -0.27
C ALA A 78 -10.75 -14.22 -1.37
N TRP A 79 -9.48 -14.05 -1.73
CA TRP A 79 -8.80 -14.89 -2.72
C TRP A 79 -8.64 -16.34 -2.27
N PHE A 80 -8.20 -16.58 -1.04
CA PHE A 80 -8.09 -17.95 -0.50
C PHE A 80 -9.45 -18.63 -0.47
N GLN A 81 -10.50 -17.91 -0.04
CA GLN A 81 -11.85 -18.44 0.02
C GLN A 81 -12.42 -18.69 -1.38
N LEU A 82 -12.15 -17.81 -2.35
CA LEU A 82 -12.54 -17.98 -3.75
C LEU A 82 -11.85 -19.20 -4.35
N ALA A 83 -10.54 -19.33 -4.18
CA ALA A 83 -9.78 -20.49 -4.65
C ALA A 83 -10.31 -21.79 -4.05
N TYR A 84 -10.57 -21.82 -2.74
CA TYR A 84 -11.19 -22.98 -2.10
C TYR A 84 -12.56 -23.30 -2.70
N ASP A 85 -13.41 -22.30 -2.90
CA ASP A 85 -14.76 -22.47 -3.42
C ASP A 85 -14.74 -23.02 -4.86
N LEU A 86 -13.81 -22.54 -5.70
CA LEU A 86 -13.60 -23.01 -7.07
C LEU A 86 -13.10 -24.46 -7.10
N VAL A 87 -12.11 -24.81 -6.27
CA VAL A 87 -11.63 -26.19 -6.13
C VAL A 87 -12.76 -27.11 -5.64
N GLY A 88 -13.52 -26.66 -4.64
CA GLY A 88 -14.68 -27.38 -4.13
C GLY A 88 -15.78 -27.59 -5.17
N LEU A 89 -16.01 -26.61 -6.06
CA LEU A 89 -16.94 -26.72 -7.18
C LEU A 89 -16.46 -27.74 -8.21
N LEU A 90 -15.18 -27.67 -8.60
CA LEU A 90 -14.55 -28.59 -9.53
C LEU A 90 -14.63 -30.04 -9.02
N LEU A 91 -14.26 -30.28 -7.76
CA LEU A 91 -14.31 -31.61 -7.14
C LEU A 91 -15.75 -32.16 -7.03
N ARG A 92 -16.75 -31.29 -6.83
CA ARG A 92 -18.17 -31.70 -6.85
C ARG A 92 -18.60 -32.14 -8.23
N TRP A 93 -18.16 -31.41 -9.25
CA TRP A 93 -18.49 -31.69 -10.65
C TRP A 93 -17.86 -33.00 -11.13
N VAL A 94 -16.62 -33.29 -10.71
CA VAL A 94 -15.87 -34.46 -11.17
C VAL A 94 -16.08 -35.71 -10.31
N ILE A 95 -16.11 -35.61 -8.97
CA ILE A 95 -15.92 -36.78 -8.09
C ILE A 95 -17.01 -36.91 -7.01
N LEU A 96 -17.20 -35.88 -6.17
CA LEU A 96 -17.70 -36.13 -4.81
C LEU A 96 -19.21 -35.90 -4.59
N ARG A 97 -19.95 -35.30 -5.54
CA ARG A 97 -21.40 -34.94 -5.49
C ARG A 97 -21.96 -34.35 -4.16
N ARG A 98 -21.11 -34.08 -3.16
CA ARG A 98 -21.46 -33.60 -1.81
C ARG A 98 -20.91 -32.20 -1.56
N LYS A 99 -21.61 -31.44 -0.72
CA LYS A 99 -21.13 -30.12 -0.29
C LYS A 99 -19.86 -30.26 0.56
N GLN A 100 -18.72 -29.97 -0.03
CA GLN A 100 -17.46 -29.76 0.70
C GLN A 100 -17.45 -28.37 1.35
N HIS A 101 -17.16 -28.32 2.64
CA HIS A 101 -16.84 -27.10 3.38
C HIS A 101 -15.39 -27.20 3.86
N PRO A 102 -14.61 -26.10 3.90
CA PRO A 102 -13.23 -26.18 4.35
C PRO A 102 -13.23 -26.72 5.79
N PRO A 103 -12.38 -27.70 6.10
CA PRO A 103 -12.23 -28.15 7.48
C PRO A 103 -11.82 -26.95 8.33
N LYS A 104 -12.32 -26.89 9.56
CA LYS A 104 -12.13 -25.71 10.41
C LYS A 104 -10.64 -25.34 10.59
N ILE A 105 -9.76 -26.34 10.64
CA ILE A 105 -8.31 -26.15 10.72
C ILE A 105 -7.75 -25.39 9.51
N LEU A 106 -8.20 -25.71 8.30
CA LEU A 106 -7.76 -25.02 7.08
C LEU A 106 -8.17 -23.55 7.10
N ARG A 107 -9.36 -23.23 7.61
CA ARG A 107 -9.81 -21.83 7.75
C ARG A 107 -8.94 -21.04 8.71
N THR A 108 -8.60 -21.65 9.85
CA THR A 108 -7.67 -21.06 10.82
C THR A 108 -6.31 -20.81 10.17
N ILE A 109 -5.77 -21.77 9.41
CA ILE A 109 -4.50 -21.61 8.67
C ILE A 109 -4.61 -20.45 7.66
N MET A 110 -5.67 -20.40 6.85
CA MET A 110 -5.92 -19.31 5.90
C MET A 110 -5.99 -17.94 6.59
N SER A 111 -6.61 -17.86 7.78
CA SER A 111 -6.71 -16.61 8.57
C SER A 111 -5.33 -16.14 9.02
N PHE A 112 -4.54 -17.02 9.63
CA PHE A 112 -3.17 -16.66 10.05
C PHE A 112 -2.27 -16.35 8.86
N ALA A 113 -2.37 -17.11 7.77
CA ALA A 113 -1.62 -16.83 6.54
C ALA A 113 -1.98 -15.46 5.94
N ALA A 114 -3.27 -15.11 5.89
CA ALA A 114 -3.71 -13.81 5.39
C ALA A 114 -3.21 -12.65 6.27
N ILE A 115 -3.24 -12.81 7.60
CA ILE A 115 -2.69 -11.81 8.54
C ILE A 115 -1.19 -11.67 8.34
N ALA A 116 -0.45 -12.78 8.26
CA ALA A 116 0.99 -12.77 8.07
C ALA A 116 1.38 -12.10 6.73
N LEU A 117 0.74 -12.49 5.63
CA LEU A 117 1.03 -11.92 4.29
C LEU A 117 0.64 -10.44 4.20
N ALA A 118 -0.51 -10.04 4.76
CA ALA A 118 -0.91 -8.64 4.78
C ALA A 118 0.04 -7.78 5.62
N SER A 119 0.40 -8.26 6.82
CA SER A 119 1.34 -7.56 7.70
C SER A 119 2.73 -7.47 7.08
N PHE A 120 3.19 -8.55 6.46
CA PHE A 120 4.45 -8.58 5.72
C PHE A 120 4.42 -7.60 4.55
N GLY A 121 3.37 -7.62 3.72
CA GLY A 121 3.25 -6.71 2.58
C GLY A 121 3.25 -5.24 2.99
N VAL A 122 2.56 -4.89 4.08
CA VAL A 122 2.57 -3.52 4.63
C VAL A 122 3.94 -3.16 5.22
N ALA A 123 4.59 -4.09 5.92
CA ALA A 123 5.93 -3.87 6.45
C ALA A 123 6.96 -3.64 5.34
N GLU A 124 6.89 -4.43 4.25
CA GLU A 124 7.75 -4.23 3.07
C GLU A 124 7.43 -2.91 2.35
N SER A 125 6.15 -2.51 2.24
CA SER A 125 5.81 -1.22 1.63
C SER A 125 6.28 -0.01 2.43
N MET A 126 6.48 -0.15 3.74
CA MET A 126 7.00 0.92 4.61
C MET A 126 8.51 1.07 4.56
N ARG A 127 9.24 0.16 3.91
CA ARG A 127 10.69 0.27 3.76
C ARG A 127 11.03 1.34 2.72
N VAL A 128 12.21 1.94 2.85
CA VAL A 128 12.78 2.73 1.76
C VAL A 128 13.18 1.76 0.63
N PRO A 129 12.69 1.96 -0.61
CA PRO A 129 12.98 1.07 -1.73
C PRO A 129 14.48 0.88 -1.97
N ASP A 130 14.87 -0.31 -2.43
CA ASP A 130 16.26 -0.58 -2.82
C ASP A 130 16.69 0.23 -4.04
N VAL A 131 17.97 0.60 -4.08
CA VAL A 131 18.52 1.30 -5.23
C VAL A 131 18.58 0.36 -6.40
N LYS A 132 18.00 0.78 -7.52
CA LYS A 132 18.12 0.08 -8.79
C LYS A 132 19.05 0.88 -9.71
N GLU A 133 20.28 0.41 -9.84
CA GLU A 133 21.26 0.97 -10.77
C GLU A 133 20.99 0.44 -12.19
N MET A 134 21.06 1.34 -13.17
CA MET A 134 20.86 1.02 -14.58
C MET A 134 21.81 1.84 -15.45
N ASP A 135 22.65 1.17 -16.22
CA ASP A 135 23.49 1.84 -17.23
C ASP A 135 22.67 2.15 -18.48
N VAL A 136 22.63 3.43 -18.86
CA VAL A 136 21.91 3.90 -20.05
C VAL A 136 22.90 4.28 -21.15
N THR A 137 22.99 3.47 -22.20
CA THR A 137 23.86 3.76 -23.35
C THR A 137 23.17 4.68 -24.36
N ILE A 138 23.71 5.88 -24.54
CA ILE A 138 23.21 6.86 -25.51
C ILE A 138 24.18 6.96 -26.69
N ARG A 139 23.67 6.75 -27.90
CA ARG A 139 24.48 6.89 -29.12
C ARG A 139 24.92 8.34 -29.30
N ASN A 140 26.23 8.55 -29.52
CA ASN A 140 26.85 9.87 -29.66
C ASN A 140 26.68 10.75 -28.40
N LEU A 141 26.68 10.15 -27.20
CA LEU A 141 26.77 10.90 -25.96
C LEU A 141 28.10 11.67 -25.91
N PRO A 142 28.10 12.99 -25.64
CA PRO A 142 29.33 13.73 -25.45
C PRO A 142 30.18 13.15 -24.31
N ASP A 143 31.49 13.01 -24.51
CA ASP A 143 32.43 12.38 -23.55
C ASP A 143 32.34 12.93 -22.13
N ARG A 144 31.97 14.22 -21.97
CA ARG A 144 31.79 14.84 -20.65
C ARG A 144 30.66 14.23 -19.81
N PHE A 145 29.76 13.47 -20.42
CA PHE A 145 28.65 12.79 -19.76
C PHE A 145 28.88 11.28 -19.63
N ASP A 146 30.05 10.77 -20.07
CA ASP A 146 30.41 9.38 -19.81
C ASP A 146 30.66 9.20 -18.31
N GLY A 147 29.95 8.24 -17.71
CA GLY A 147 29.94 8.04 -16.25
C GLY A 147 29.10 9.04 -15.46
N TYR A 148 28.31 9.91 -16.12
CA TYR A 148 27.41 10.85 -15.45
C TYR A 148 26.30 10.13 -14.69
N ARG A 149 26.10 10.49 -13.42
CA ARG A 149 25.19 9.82 -12.49
C ARG A 149 23.95 10.64 -12.23
N LEU A 150 22.80 10.11 -12.64
CA LEU A 150 21.49 10.69 -12.35
C LEU A 150 20.74 9.79 -11.37
N VAL A 151 20.21 10.38 -10.30
CA VAL A 151 19.24 9.69 -9.42
C VAL A 151 17.85 10.23 -9.72
N GLN A 152 16.95 9.30 -10.06
CA GLN A 152 15.53 9.59 -10.26
C GLN A 152 14.73 9.14 -9.05
N LEU A 153 14.07 10.09 -8.41
CA LEU A 153 13.04 9.87 -7.40
C LEU A 153 11.67 10.10 -8.06
N THR A 154 10.69 9.26 -7.76
CA THR A 154 9.33 9.37 -8.33
C THR A 154 8.34 8.75 -7.36
N ASP A 155 7.09 9.23 -7.39
CA ASP A 155 5.97 8.62 -6.66
C ASP A 155 6.29 8.43 -5.17
N LEU A 156 6.91 9.45 -4.56
CA LEU A 156 7.28 9.41 -3.14
C LEU A 156 6.03 9.46 -2.24
N HIS A 157 4.94 10.09 -2.71
CA HIS A 157 3.65 10.16 -2.03
C HIS A 157 3.77 10.47 -0.53
N ILE A 158 4.59 11.47 -0.17
CA ILE A 158 4.87 11.83 1.22
C ILE A 158 3.54 12.16 1.91
N SER A 159 3.25 11.44 3.00
CA SER A 159 1.91 11.34 3.59
C SER A 159 2.00 10.90 5.05
N LYS A 160 0.86 10.70 5.73
CA LYS A 160 0.84 10.05 7.06
C LYS A 160 1.32 8.60 7.05
N PHE A 161 1.47 7.99 5.88
CA PHE A 161 2.06 6.67 5.77
C PHE A 161 3.60 6.75 5.64
N TYR A 162 4.10 7.73 4.88
CA TYR A 162 5.53 8.02 4.69
C TYR A 162 5.89 9.36 5.33
N GLU A 163 6.16 9.32 6.64
CA GLU A 163 6.47 10.51 7.45
C GLU A 163 7.96 10.90 7.40
N ARG A 164 8.30 12.03 8.03
CA ARG A 164 9.64 12.64 8.09
C ARG A 164 10.83 11.67 8.17
N LEU A 165 10.77 10.64 9.03
CA LEU A 165 11.89 9.70 9.21
C LEU A 165 12.15 8.87 7.94
N TRP A 166 11.10 8.45 7.25
CA TRP A 166 11.21 7.72 5.99
C TRP A 166 11.80 8.63 4.90
N VAL A 167 11.37 9.90 4.84
CA VAL A 167 11.92 10.88 3.89
C VAL A 167 13.41 11.14 4.17
N ALA A 168 13.81 11.24 5.44
CA ALA A 168 15.21 11.39 5.81
C ALA A 168 16.08 10.20 5.36
N GLU A 169 15.58 8.96 5.49
CA GLU A 169 16.28 7.77 5.01
C GLU A 169 16.36 7.72 3.47
N VAL A 170 15.32 8.19 2.75
CA VAL A 170 15.39 8.37 1.28
C VAL A 170 16.48 9.37 0.89
N VAL A 171 16.60 10.50 1.60
CA VAL A 171 17.62 11.51 1.34
C VAL A 171 19.02 10.97 1.62
N GLU A 172 19.22 10.30 2.76
CA GLU A 172 20.50 9.67 3.11
C GLU A 172 20.93 8.66 2.03
N LYS A 173 20.02 7.76 1.63
CA LYS A 173 20.29 6.75 0.60
C LYS A 173 20.58 7.39 -0.76
N THR A 174 19.88 8.48 -1.11
CA THR A 174 20.10 9.22 -2.35
C THR A 174 21.46 9.90 -2.37
N ASN A 175 21.82 10.61 -1.31
CA ASN A 175 23.11 11.30 -1.21
C ASN A 175 24.29 10.33 -1.18
N ALA A 176 24.13 9.14 -0.57
CA ALA A 176 25.13 8.08 -0.58
C ALA A 176 25.44 7.54 -1.99
N LEU A 177 24.57 7.81 -2.97
CA LEU A 177 24.82 7.51 -4.38
C LEU A 177 25.66 8.59 -5.07
N GLU A 178 26.11 9.63 -4.38
CA GLU A 178 26.95 10.71 -4.95
C GLU A 178 26.52 11.12 -6.38
N PRO A 179 25.25 11.51 -6.58
CA PRO A 179 24.74 11.84 -7.91
C PRO A 179 25.29 13.18 -8.41
N ASP A 180 25.45 13.30 -9.73
CA ASP A 180 25.73 14.58 -10.38
C ASP A 180 24.45 15.43 -10.45
N LEU A 181 23.29 14.79 -10.71
CA LEU A 181 21.97 15.41 -10.79
C LEU A 181 20.91 14.54 -10.11
N ILE A 182 20.02 15.18 -9.35
CA ILE A 182 18.81 14.52 -8.82
C ILE A 182 17.58 15.07 -9.56
N VAL A 183 16.72 14.17 -10.01
CA VAL A 183 15.44 14.51 -10.62
C VAL A 183 14.29 13.88 -9.84
N ILE A 184 13.29 14.68 -9.49
CA ILE A 184 12.04 14.25 -8.85
C ILE A 184 10.93 14.33 -9.90
N THR A 185 10.47 13.18 -10.40
CA THR A 185 9.62 13.10 -11.61
C THR A 185 8.12 13.01 -11.33
N GLY A 186 7.65 13.68 -10.28
CA GLY A 186 6.23 13.82 -9.94
C GLY A 186 5.79 13.00 -8.74
N ASP A 187 4.54 13.26 -8.31
CA ASP A 187 3.84 12.60 -7.21
C ASP A 187 4.69 12.60 -5.92
N LEU A 188 5.14 13.79 -5.54
CA LEU A 188 6.00 14.05 -4.40
C LEU A 188 5.23 13.97 -3.09
N ILE A 189 4.06 14.60 -3.02
CA ILE A 189 3.25 14.69 -1.80
C ILE A 189 1.82 14.21 -2.03
N ASP A 190 1.26 13.55 -1.01
CA ASP A 190 -0.18 13.37 -0.88
C ASP A 190 -0.72 14.32 0.19
N GLY A 191 -1.55 15.26 -0.24
CA GLY A 191 -2.26 16.18 0.64
C GLY A 191 -1.82 17.61 0.50
N GLU A 192 -2.41 18.46 1.35
CA GLU A 192 -2.09 19.88 1.34
C GLU A 192 -0.71 20.13 1.98
N LEU A 193 0.10 20.98 1.35
CA LEU A 193 1.45 21.31 1.80
C LEU A 193 1.54 21.74 3.28
N PRO A 194 0.61 22.56 3.84
CA PRO A 194 0.65 22.92 5.26
C PRO A 194 0.58 21.72 6.22
N LEU A 195 -0.02 20.60 5.81
CA LEU A 195 -0.12 19.39 6.62
C LEU A 195 1.11 18.48 6.52
N ARG A 196 1.97 18.71 5.53
CA ARG A 196 3.12 17.87 5.18
C ARG A 196 4.47 18.57 5.38
N TYR A 197 4.48 19.85 5.79
CA TYR A 197 5.68 20.68 5.88
C TYR A 197 6.83 20.00 6.65
N ASP A 198 6.54 19.45 7.83
CA ASP A 198 7.56 18.77 8.65
C ASP A 198 8.07 17.47 8.03
N ASP A 199 7.21 16.79 7.26
CA ASP A 199 7.51 15.53 6.59
C ASP A 199 8.40 15.73 5.36
N VAL A 200 8.18 16.81 4.59
CA VAL A 200 8.97 17.12 3.39
C VAL A 200 10.28 17.86 3.69
N GLN A 201 10.43 18.46 4.88
CA GLN A 201 11.60 19.27 5.21
C GLN A 201 12.95 18.56 4.98
N PRO A 202 13.13 17.24 5.25
CA PRO A 202 14.38 16.55 4.95
C PRO A 202 14.81 16.60 3.47
N LEU A 203 13.89 16.80 2.51
CA LEU A 203 14.22 16.94 1.09
C LEU A 203 15.17 18.10 0.80
N HIS A 204 15.22 19.10 1.68
CA HIS A 204 16.18 20.21 1.59
C HIS A 204 17.64 19.73 1.66
N ASP A 205 17.88 18.57 2.27
CA ASP A 205 19.23 18.03 2.48
C ASP A 205 19.69 17.16 1.29
N LEU A 206 18.93 17.09 0.19
CA LEU A 206 19.38 16.47 -1.07
C LEU A 206 20.54 17.28 -1.67
N VAL A 207 21.63 16.60 -2.00
CA VAL A 207 22.85 17.24 -2.52
C VAL A 207 23.26 16.61 -3.84
N ALA A 208 23.37 17.44 -4.87
CA ALA A 208 23.91 17.10 -6.18
C ALA A 208 24.59 18.35 -6.79
N PRO A 209 25.80 18.24 -7.39
CA PRO A 209 26.52 19.36 -7.98
C PRO A 209 25.73 20.14 -9.05
N ASP A 210 24.98 19.44 -9.91
CA ASP A 210 24.17 20.05 -10.96
C ASP A 210 22.72 20.34 -10.50
N GLY A 211 22.43 20.08 -9.22
CA GLY A 211 21.21 20.49 -8.53
C GLY A 211 20.14 19.41 -8.39
N VAL A 212 18.98 19.84 -7.88
CA VAL A 212 17.79 19.00 -7.68
C VAL A 212 16.66 19.63 -8.50
N ILE A 213 16.15 18.89 -9.49
CA ILE A 213 15.08 19.35 -10.38
C ILE A 213 13.81 18.58 -10.08
N THR A 214 12.68 19.27 -9.93
CA THR A 214 11.38 18.63 -9.70
C THR A 214 10.36 19.08 -10.74
N ILE A 215 9.49 18.15 -11.13
CA ILE A 215 8.29 18.42 -11.92
C ILE A 215 7.06 17.91 -11.15
N PRO A 216 5.87 18.54 -11.31
CA PRO A 216 4.65 18.06 -10.69
C PRO A 216 4.16 16.77 -11.37
N GLY A 217 3.58 15.87 -10.58
CA GLY A 217 2.76 14.76 -11.04
C GLY A 217 1.27 15.08 -10.94
N ASN A 218 0.40 14.07 -11.07
CA ASN A 218 -1.04 14.28 -10.99
C ASN A 218 -1.53 14.52 -9.55
N HIS A 219 -0.80 14.05 -8.54
CA HIS A 219 -1.16 14.26 -7.15
C HIS A 219 -1.01 15.71 -6.72
N GLU A 220 0.01 16.42 -7.20
CA GLU A 220 0.15 17.85 -6.94
C GLU A 220 -1.07 18.65 -7.44
N TYR A 221 -1.59 18.34 -8.64
CA TYR A 221 -2.81 18.99 -9.16
C TYR A 221 -4.06 18.65 -8.35
N TYR A 222 -4.16 17.45 -7.78
CA TYR A 222 -5.30 17.09 -6.91
C TYR A 222 -5.36 17.93 -5.63
N PHE A 223 -4.23 18.54 -5.21
CA PHE A 223 -4.10 19.32 -3.99
C PHE A 223 -3.80 20.80 -4.21
N GLY A 224 -4.14 21.33 -5.40
CA GLY A 224 -4.13 22.77 -5.66
C GLY A 224 -2.81 23.32 -6.17
N TYR A 225 -2.00 22.50 -6.86
CA TYR A 225 -0.92 22.99 -7.72
C TYR A 225 -1.52 23.61 -9.00
N GLU A 226 -2.04 24.83 -8.88
CA GLU A 226 -2.48 25.70 -9.99
C GLU A 226 -1.93 27.12 -9.81
#